data_AF-A0A850BP31-F1
#
_entry.id   AF-A0A850BP31-F1
#
_cell.length_a   1.000
_cell.length_b   1.000
_cell.length_c   1.000
_cell.angle_alpha   90.00
_cell.angle_beta   90.00
_cell.angle_gamma   90.00
#
_symmetry.space_group_name_H-M   'P 1'
#
loop_
_entity.id
_entity.type
_entity.pdbx_description
1 polymer ?
#
loop_
_entity_poly.entity_id
_entity_poly.type
_entity_poly.pdbx_seq_one_letter_code
_entity_poly.pdbx_strand_id
1 'polypeptide(L)'
;MRKTPAPILSSVVALAAALLSPSEARSEELPQLSWDKPVVCMRNTKGESVRVQCDLPPHELGGKKTPARCLVAPNSLPGGGGELDKVQSCIYNDDPLAFKKLETSGAKMVRALAETPPGYARSEAGRAFQVKFDLLNRIYLGVSWLPTMERTKTGVPGLSWGRGQAEAGFHISVLSPRGRARHDIKLLEGTMAFGDLELRGLLFSYDYQHLHRRPAFWLTTFIGPPRVYAVNPGVGWGFRLLNVNDRPPAFRDSLDMEFAETHLSWNPWQSNDMFSHLRLEAGADFGKYWEDRGLLADDLGSGSYYVGVTSAVKSRFSLGEGGLHYIFLDVAYLRPRFVSGPLEGRSINRVKATMAYEGIFLAINDQPLSFRFSMTGSSREDVRTGAQGVEGTATVGLRFSFWAPPRIFEPLPELEDP
;
A
#
# COMPACT_ATOMS: atom_id res chain seq x y z
N MET A 1 -11.08 -44.17 -28.01
CA MET A 1 -11.45 -42.76 -28.32
C MET A 1 -10.73 -41.84 -27.34
N ARG A 2 -9.61 -41.24 -27.74
CA ARG A 2 -8.85 -40.26 -26.94
C ARG A 2 -9.44 -38.88 -27.19
N LYS A 3 -9.97 -38.22 -26.16
CA LYS A 3 -10.38 -36.81 -26.21
C LYS A 3 -9.13 -35.94 -26.05
N THR A 4 -8.84 -35.15 -27.07
CA THR A 4 -7.84 -34.07 -27.05
C THR A 4 -8.36 -32.90 -26.19
N PRO A 5 -7.55 -32.30 -25.30
CA PRO A 5 -7.94 -31.07 -24.61
C PRO A 5 -7.84 -29.86 -25.56
N ALA A 6 -8.87 -29.03 -25.53
CA ALA A 6 -9.01 -27.81 -26.31
C ALA A 6 -8.05 -26.69 -25.84
N PRO A 7 -7.68 -25.73 -26.70
CA PRO A 7 -6.60 -24.77 -26.43
C PRO A 7 -7.11 -23.58 -25.61
N ILE A 8 -6.88 -23.60 -24.30
CA ILE A 8 -7.08 -22.44 -23.39
C ILE A 8 -5.94 -21.40 -23.55
N LEU A 9 -4.85 -21.76 -24.24
CA LEU A 9 -3.69 -20.86 -24.44
C LEU A 9 -3.97 -19.62 -25.30
N SER A 10 -5.00 -19.64 -26.16
CA SER A 10 -5.27 -18.53 -27.09
C SER A 10 -5.67 -17.23 -26.36
N SER A 11 -6.45 -17.34 -25.29
CA SER A 11 -7.00 -16.17 -24.58
C SER A 11 -5.98 -15.48 -23.66
N VAL A 12 -5.01 -16.22 -23.13
CA VAL A 12 -3.97 -15.69 -22.22
C VAL A 12 -2.90 -14.91 -23.01
N VAL A 13 -2.58 -15.35 -24.23
CA VAL A 13 -1.62 -14.65 -25.10
C VAL A 13 -2.19 -13.33 -25.63
N ALA A 14 -3.49 -13.27 -25.90
CA ALA A 14 -4.15 -12.02 -26.32
C ALA A 14 -4.14 -10.94 -25.22
N LEU A 15 -4.26 -11.33 -23.95
CA LEU A 15 -4.21 -10.40 -22.82
C LEU A 15 -2.77 -9.89 -22.55
N ALA A 16 -1.76 -10.75 -22.74
CA ALA A 16 -0.36 -10.38 -22.58
C ALA A 16 0.14 -9.44 -23.70
N ALA A 17 -0.36 -9.61 -24.94
CA ALA A 17 -0.02 -8.74 -26.06
C ALA A 17 -0.63 -7.32 -25.92
N ALA A 18 -1.79 -7.20 -25.25
CA ALA A 18 -2.39 -5.90 -24.94
C ALA A 18 -1.61 -5.12 -23.85
N LEU A 19 -0.95 -5.83 -22.93
CA LEU A 19 -0.14 -5.23 -21.84
C LEU A 19 1.27 -4.82 -22.29
N LEU A 20 1.75 -5.32 -23.43
CA LEU A 20 3.09 -5.05 -23.97
C LEU A 20 3.08 -4.11 -25.18
N SER A 21 1.93 -3.56 -25.54
CA SER A 21 1.88 -2.51 -26.57
C SER A 21 2.37 -1.20 -25.93
N PRO A 22 3.57 -0.69 -26.27
CA PRO A 22 3.91 0.68 -25.91
C PRO A 22 2.86 1.57 -26.58
N SER A 23 2.16 2.35 -25.79
CA SER A 23 1.29 3.41 -26.28
C SER A 23 2.14 4.52 -26.88
N GLU A 24 2.67 4.30 -28.08
CA GLU A 24 3.12 5.38 -28.95
C GLU A 24 1.89 6.09 -29.51
N ALA A 25 1.49 7.17 -28.83
CA ALA A 25 1.02 8.43 -29.39
C ALA A 25 0.39 9.25 -28.27
N ARG A 26 1.18 10.09 -27.59
CA ARG A 26 0.64 11.27 -26.91
C ARG A 26 0.08 12.19 -28.01
N SER A 27 -1.19 12.01 -28.37
CA SER A 27 -2.00 13.09 -28.93
C SER A 27 -1.87 14.29 -27.99
N GLU A 28 -1.82 15.51 -28.52
CA GLU A 28 -1.72 16.76 -27.74
C GLU A 28 -2.53 16.68 -26.43
N GLU A 29 -1.82 16.47 -25.33
CA GLU A 29 -2.43 16.27 -24.02
C GLU A 29 -3.09 17.60 -23.63
N LEU A 30 -4.43 17.63 -23.66
CA LEU A 30 -5.18 18.85 -23.39
C LEU A 30 -4.76 19.40 -22.03
N PRO A 31 -4.45 20.70 -21.91
CA PRO A 31 -4.08 21.28 -20.62
C PRO A 31 -5.25 21.13 -19.64
N GLN A 32 -4.96 20.87 -18.36
CA GLN A 32 -5.98 20.78 -17.32
C GLN A 32 -6.04 22.08 -16.51
N LEU A 33 -7.25 22.51 -16.12
CA LEU A 33 -7.42 23.58 -15.13
C LEU A 33 -6.75 23.18 -13.81
N SER A 34 -6.07 24.12 -13.16
CA SER A 34 -5.39 23.90 -11.88
C SER A 34 -6.40 23.92 -10.74
N TRP A 35 -6.34 22.91 -9.87
CA TRP A 35 -7.18 22.82 -8.67
C TRP A 35 -6.91 23.97 -7.70
N ASP A 36 -5.67 24.45 -7.56
CA ASP A 36 -5.36 25.45 -6.52
C ASP A 36 -5.69 26.90 -6.92
N LYS A 37 -6.29 27.10 -8.09
CA LYS A 37 -6.61 28.41 -8.65
C LYS A 37 -8.13 28.56 -8.81
N PRO A 38 -8.70 29.76 -8.59
CA PRO A 38 -10.13 29.99 -8.72
C PRO A 38 -10.61 29.72 -10.16
N VAL A 39 -11.84 29.20 -10.27
CA VAL A 39 -12.50 28.89 -11.55
C VAL A 39 -13.74 29.77 -11.68
N VAL A 40 -13.88 30.42 -12.84
CA VAL A 40 -15.05 31.25 -13.16
C VAL A 40 -15.95 30.50 -14.14
N CYS A 41 -17.23 30.37 -13.81
CA CYS A 41 -18.24 29.83 -14.72
C CYS A 41 -18.92 30.95 -15.50
N MET A 42 -18.98 30.83 -16.82
CA MET A 42 -19.64 31.81 -17.70
C MET A 42 -20.26 31.09 -18.91
N ARG A 43 -21.13 31.79 -19.66
CA ARG A 43 -21.74 31.26 -20.88
C ARG A 43 -20.86 31.55 -22.10
N ASN A 44 -20.55 30.52 -22.88
CA ASN A 44 -19.83 30.69 -24.14
C ASN A 44 -20.74 31.29 -25.24
N THR A 45 -20.20 31.51 -26.43
CA THR A 45 -20.94 32.05 -27.59
C THR A 45 -22.11 31.17 -28.06
N LYS A 46 -22.13 29.89 -27.66
CA LYS A 46 -23.22 28.94 -27.93
C LYS A 46 -24.25 28.89 -26.79
N GLY A 47 -24.06 29.66 -25.73
CA GLY A 47 -24.91 29.66 -24.54
C GLY A 47 -24.62 28.53 -23.53
N GLU A 48 -23.60 27.71 -23.77
CA GLU A 48 -23.21 26.62 -22.88
C GLU A 48 -22.40 27.15 -21.70
N SER A 49 -22.59 26.57 -20.52
CA SER A 49 -21.79 26.89 -19.34
C SER A 49 -20.39 26.29 -19.47
N VAL A 50 -19.37 27.14 -19.37
CA VAL A 50 -17.95 26.77 -19.43
C VAL A 50 -17.21 27.26 -18.19
N ARG A 51 -16.21 26.48 -17.78
CA ARG A 51 -15.27 26.77 -16.70
C ARG A 51 -14.04 27.44 -17.30
N VAL A 52 -13.69 28.60 -16.78
CA VAL A 52 -12.57 29.40 -17.30
C VAL A 52 -11.57 29.70 -16.19
N GLN A 53 -10.30 29.48 -16.48
CA GLN A 53 -9.18 29.86 -15.63
C GLN A 53 -8.13 30.55 -16.49
N CYS A 54 -7.87 31.82 -16.20
CA CYS A 54 -6.85 32.59 -16.91
C CYS A 54 -5.58 32.67 -16.08
N ASP A 55 -4.43 32.56 -16.73
CA ASP A 55 -3.15 32.97 -16.13
C ASP A 55 -3.15 34.48 -15.89
N LEU A 56 -2.22 34.96 -15.04
CA LEU A 56 -2.10 36.36 -14.61
C LEU A 56 -2.30 37.35 -15.77
N PRO A 57 -2.80 38.57 -15.49
CA PRO A 57 -3.07 39.58 -16.52
C PRO A 57 -1.83 39.84 -17.39
N PRO A 58 -2.03 40.37 -18.61
CA PRO A 58 -0.96 40.60 -19.58
C PRO A 58 0.21 41.29 -18.90
N HIS A 59 1.38 40.66 -18.88
CA HIS A 59 2.58 41.21 -18.27
C HIS A 59 3.63 41.39 -19.37
N GLU A 60 4.34 42.52 -19.34
CA GLU A 60 5.42 42.78 -20.28
C GLU A 60 6.68 42.06 -19.79
N LEU A 61 6.97 40.90 -20.40
CA LEU A 61 8.27 40.24 -20.23
C LEU A 61 9.17 40.68 -21.40
N GLY A 62 10.14 41.55 -21.12
CA GLY A 62 11.12 42.00 -22.14
C GLY A 62 10.52 42.79 -23.31
N GLY A 63 9.50 43.61 -23.08
CA GLY A 63 8.90 44.48 -24.10
C GLY A 63 7.92 43.78 -25.06
N LYS A 64 7.63 42.49 -24.86
CA LYS A 64 6.56 41.78 -25.58
C LYS A 64 5.34 41.61 -24.65
N LYS A 65 4.20 42.17 -25.06
CA LYS A 65 2.90 41.88 -24.45
C LYS A 65 2.50 40.45 -24.77
N THR A 66 2.56 39.57 -23.78
CA THR A 66 1.98 38.23 -23.89
C THR A 66 0.47 38.32 -23.63
N PRO A 67 -0.38 37.85 -24.56
CA PRO A 67 -1.82 37.82 -24.33
C PRO A 67 -2.14 36.89 -23.16
N ALA A 68 -3.13 37.25 -22.34
CA ALA A 68 -3.58 36.40 -21.24
C ALA A 68 -4.05 35.05 -21.81
N ARG A 69 -3.50 33.95 -21.30
CA ARG A 69 -3.90 32.59 -21.68
C ARG A 69 -5.05 32.16 -20.78
N CYS A 70 -6.19 31.84 -21.37
CA CYS A 70 -7.36 31.37 -20.64
C CYS A 70 -7.67 29.93 -21.03
N LEU A 71 -7.58 29.03 -20.07
CA LEU A 71 -7.97 27.64 -20.19
C LEU A 71 -9.49 27.55 -20.06
N VAL A 72 -10.14 26.88 -21.01
CA VAL A 72 -11.60 26.76 -21.10
C VAL A 72 -11.99 25.29 -21.14
N ALA A 73 -12.76 24.86 -20.13
CA ALA A 73 -13.29 23.51 -20.04
C ALA A 73 -14.83 23.53 -20.03
N PRO A 74 -15.50 22.48 -20.55
CA PRO A 74 -16.94 22.31 -20.39
C PRO A 74 -17.33 22.24 -18.90
N ASN A 75 -18.55 22.67 -18.54
CA ASN A 75 -19.09 22.52 -17.18
C ASN A 75 -20.01 21.29 -17.03
N SER A 76 -20.20 20.50 -18.08
CA SER A 76 -21.06 19.32 -18.11
C SER A 76 -20.43 18.19 -18.92
N LEU A 77 -20.90 16.97 -18.71
CA LEU A 77 -20.47 15.83 -19.52
C LEU A 77 -20.97 15.97 -20.97
N PRO A 78 -20.23 15.44 -21.97
CA PRO A 78 -20.67 15.41 -23.36
C PRO A 78 -22.03 14.72 -23.51
N GLY A 79 -22.85 15.19 -24.46
CA GLY A 79 -24.14 14.54 -24.78
C GLY A 79 -25.24 14.76 -23.74
N GLY A 80 -25.13 15.76 -22.87
CA GLY A 80 -26.15 16.06 -21.86
C GLY A 80 -26.09 15.17 -20.61
N GLY A 81 -24.96 14.49 -20.38
CA GLY A 81 -24.76 13.51 -19.30
C GLY A 81 -24.75 14.07 -17.87
N GLY A 82 -25.23 15.28 -17.63
CA GLY A 82 -25.28 15.92 -16.31
C GLY A 82 -24.04 16.74 -15.94
N GLU A 83 -23.97 17.14 -14.68
CA GLU A 83 -22.88 17.95 -14.11
C GLU A 83 -21.58 17.15 -13.94
N LEU A 84 -20.45 17.84 -13.94
CA LEU A 84 -19.14 17.22 -13.70
C LEU A 84 -18.97 16.86 -12.22
N ASP A 85 -18.55 15.64 -11.93
CA ASP A 85 -18.10 15.24 -10.58
C ASP A 85 -16.65 15.68 -10.32
N LYS A 86 -16.29 15.81 -9.04
CA LYS A 86 -14.95 16.14 -8.53
C LYS A 86 -14.38 17.43 -9.15
N VAL A 87 -15.20 18.47 -9.23
CA VAL A 87 -14.82 19.83 -9.61
C VAL A 87 -14.97 20.77 -8.42
N GLN A 88 -14.31 21.92 -8.47
CA GLN A 88 -14.53 22.97 -7.47
C GLN A 88 -15.86 23.67 -7.69
N SER A 89 -16.39 24.32 -6.66
CA SER A 89 -17.40 25.35 -6.87
C SER A 89 -16.80 26.47 -7.71
N CYS A 90 -17.46 26.86 -8.80
CA CYS A 90 -17.04 27.98 -9.62
C CYS A 90 -17.77 29.27 -9.23
N ILE A 91 -17.10 30.40 -9.43
CA ILE A 91 -17.71 31.73 -9.27
C ILE A 91 -18.50 32.02 -10.55
N TYR A 92 -19.81 32.22 -10.42
CA TYR A 92 -20.66 32.52 -11.58
C TYR A 92 -20.47 33.98 -12.01
N ASN A 93 -20.25 34.18 -13.30
CA ASN A 93 -20.35 35.49 -13.94
C ASN A 93 -21.62 35.53 -14.79
N ASP A 94 -22.64 36.20 -14.27
CA ASP A 94 -23.97 36.28 -14.88
C ASP A 94 -24.04 37.22 -16.09
N ASP A 95 -22.98 37.99 -16.38
CA ASP A 95 -22.92 38.84 -17.57
C ASP A 95 -22.91 37.96 -18.84
N PRO A 96 -23.97 38.01 -19.68
CA PRO A 96 -24.06 37.20 -20.90
C PRO A 96 -22.94 37.48 -21.91
N LEU A 97 -22.28 38.64 -21.79
CA LEU A 97 -21.20 39.07 -22.66
C LEU A 97 -19.82 38.85 -22.05
N ALA A 98 -19.70 38.30 -20.83
CA ALA A 98 -18.41 38.12 -20.14
C ALA A 98 -17.40 37.34 -20.98
N PHE A 99 -17.81 36.21 -21.56
CA PHE A 99 -16.95 35.38 -22.40
C PHE A 99 -16.52 36.13 -23.68
N LYS A 100 -17.44 36.85 -24.32
CA LYS A 100 -17.14 37.66 -25.51
C LYS A 100 -16.19 38.82 -25.18
N LYS A 101 -16.34 39.46 -24.01
CA LYS A 101 -15.43 40.51 -23.52
C LYS A 101 -14.00 39.96 -23.36
N LEU A 102 -13.86 38.77 -22.78
CA LEU A 102 -12.58 38.06 -22.67
C LEU A 102 -11.96 37.80 -24.05
N GLU A 103 -12.71 37.26 -25.01
CA GLU A 103 -12.21 37.07 -26.38
C GLU A 103 -11.78 38.40 -27.04
N THR A 104 -12.61 39.45 -26.93
CA THR A 104 -12.30 40.76 -27.53
C THR A 104 -11.13 41.48 -26.86
N SER A 105 -10.77 41.11 -25.62
CA SER A 105 -9.61 41.66 -24.92
C SER A 105 -8.26 41.14 -25.47
N GLY A 106 -8.30 40.20 -26.42
CA GLY A 106 -7.11 39.57 -26.98
C GLY A 106 -6.62 38.36 -26.16
N ALA A 107 -7.43 37.85 -25.23
CA ALA A 107 -7.08 36.64 -24.48
C ALA A 107 -7.07 35.41 -25.41
N LYS A 108 -6.04 34.57 -25.27
CA LYS A 108 -5.94 33.31 -26.02
C LYS A 108 -6.74 32.24 -25.29
N MET A 109 -7.92 31.93 -25.81
CA MET A 109 -8.78 30.86 -25.31
C MET A 109 -8.24 29.49 -25.77
N VAL A 110 -7.85 28.64 -24.83
CA VAL A 110 -7.28 27.31 -25.08
C VAL A 110 -8.20 26.27 -24.49
N ARG A 111 -8.61 25.28 -25.30
CA ARG A 111 -9.40 24.15 -24.82
C ARG A 111 -8.64 23.38 -23.75
N ALA A 112 -9.33 23.07 -22.65
CA ALA A 112 -8.76 22.43 -21.48
C ALA A 112 -9.70 21.37 -20.90
N LEU A 113 -9.14 20.49 -20.06
CA LEU A 113 -9.89 19.60 -19.18
C LEU A 113 -10.26 20.35 -17.90
N ALA A 114 -11.45 20.09 -17.37
CA ALA A 114 -11.86 20.64 -16.08
C ALA A 114 -10.95 20.14 -14.96
N GLU A 115 -10.80 20.93 -13.91
CA GLU A 115 -9.92 20.61 -12.79
C GLU A 115 -10.38 19.33 -12.07
N THR A 116 -9.43 18.69 -11.38
CA THR A 116 -9.66 17.54 -10.52
C THR A 116 -8.86 17.70 -9.23
N PRO A 117 -9.36 17.16 -8.11
CA PRO A 117 -8.63 17.20 -6.85
C PRO A 117 -7.33 16.38 -6.94
N PRO A 118 -6.34 16.67 -6.07
CA PRO A 118 -5.12 15.88 -6.00
C PRO A 118 -5.40 14.37 -5.88
N GLY A 119 -4.73 13.57 -6.72
CA GLY A 119 -4.94 12.12 -6.79
C GLY A 119 -5.94 11.66 -7.84
N TYR A 120 -6.60 12.58 -8.55
CA TYR A 120 -7.49 12.30 -9.67
C TYR A 120 -6.99 12.94 -10.95
N ALA A 121 -7.28 12.30 -12.08
CA ALA A 121 -7.17 12.85 -13.42
C ALA A 121 -8.55 12.89 -14.08
N ARG A 122 -8.67 13.61 -15.21
CA ARG A 122 -9.91 13.67 -15.98
C ARG A 122 -9.70 13.12 -17.38
N SER A 123 -10.65 12.31 -17.84
CA SER A 123 -10.65 11.84 -19.22
C SER A 123 -11.13 12.95 -20.16
N GLU A 124 -10.85 12.80 -21.46
CA GLU A 124 -11.37 13.73 -22.48
C GLU A 124 -12.89 13.76 -22.54
N ALA A 125 -13.54 12.66 -22.14
CA ALA A 125 -15.00 12.58 -21.99
C ALA A 125 -15.51 13.30 -20.74
N GLY A 126 -14.64 13.92 -19.94
CA GLY A 126 -15.01 14.68 -18.75
C GLY A 126 -15.17 13.85 -17.49
N ARG A 127 -14.95 12.53 -17.51
CA ARG A 127 -15.05 11.67 -16.32
C ARG A 127 -13.79 11.81 -15.46
N ALA A 128 -13.95 12.15 -14.18
CA ALA A 128 -12.87 12.07 -13.21
C ALA A 128 -12.59 10.60 -12.85
N PHE A 129 -11.31 10.24 -12.72
CA PHE A 129 -10.88 8.91 -12.29
C PHE A 129 -9.64 9.01 -11.42
N GLN A 130 -9.51 8.10 -10.47
CA GLN A 130 -8.43 8.11 -9.50
C GLN A 130 -7.14 7.55 -10.11
N VAL A 131 -6.03 8.26 -9.91
CA VAL A 131 -4.69 7.88 -10.42
C VAL A 131 -3.66 7.63 -9.32
N LYS A 132 -4.03 7.90 -8.06
CA LYS A 132 -3.20 7.64 -6.88
C LYS A 132 -4.03 6.89 -5.86
N PHE A 133 -3.53 5.81 -5.29
CA PHE A 133 -4.30 4.98 -4.35
C PHE A 133 -3.52 4.81 -3.05
N ASP A 134 -4.14 5.12 -1.92
CA ASP A 134 -3.57 4.82 -0.61
C ASP A 134 -3.91 3.38 -0.19
N LEU A 135 -2.95 2.48 -0.37
CA LEU A 135 -3.11 1.07 -0.02
C LEU A 135 -3.08 0.78 1.50
N LEU A 136 -2.94 1.81 2.33
CA LEU A 136 -3.03 1.72 3.80
C LEU A 136 -4.44 2.02 4.32
N ASN A 137 -5.35 2.40 3.43
CA ASN A 137 -6.76 2.66 3.75
C ASN A 137 -7.63 1.86 2.78
N ARG A 138 -7.80 0.56 3.01
CA ARG A 138 -8.53 -0.31 2.10
C ARG A 138 -9.07 -1.56 2.77
N ILE A 139 -10.06 -2.17 2.13
CA ILE A 139 -10.35 -3.59 2.26
C ILE A 139 -9.77 -4.27 1.04
N TYR A 140 -9.13 -5.42 1.19
CA TYR A 140 -8.66 -6.16 0.03
C TYR A 140 -9.09 -7.62 0.07
N LEU A 141 -9.27 -8.16 -1.13
CA LEU A 141 -9.47 -9.58 -1.39
C LEU A 141 -8.48 -9.98 -2.48
N GLY A 142 -7.78 -11.08 -2.28
CA GLY A 142 -6.79 -11.56 -3.22
C GLY A 142 -6.86 -13.06 -3.42
N VAL A 143 -6.39 -13.48 -4.59
CA VAL A 143 -6.19 -14.87 -4.94
C VAL A 143 -4.79 -15.03 -5.51
N SER A 144 -4.08 -16.04 -5.06
CA SER A 144 -2.68 -16.28 -5.42
C SER A 144 -2.40 -17.76 -5.63
N TRP A 145 -1.36 -18.02 -6.39
CA TRP A 145 -0.71 -19.32 -6.48
C TRP A 145 0.49 -19.34 -5.51
N LEU A 146 0.59 -20.40 -4.72
CA LEU A 146 1.54 -20.57 -3.61
C LEU A 146 2.41 -21.82 -3.82
N PRO A 147 3.49 -21.75 -4.61
CA PRO A 147 4.56 -22.75 -4.56
C PRO A 147 5.22 -22.79 -3.17
N THR A 148 5.51 -23.99 -2.68
CA THR A 148 6.13 -24.21 -1.37
C THR A 148 7.31 -25.16 -1.50
N MET A 149 8.45 -24.74 -0.99
CA MET A 149 9.67 -25.53 -0.83
C MET A 149 9.88 -25.79 0.65
N GLU A 150 9.94 -27.06 1.04
CA GLU A 150 10.14 -27.45 2.43
C GLU A 150 11.29 -28.43 2.57
N ARG A 151 12.07 -28.26 3.64
CA ARG A 151 13.09 -29.23 4.05
C ARG A 151 12.80 -29.68 5.49
N THR A 152 12.29 -30.90 5.61
CA THR A 152 12.08 -31.61 6.89
C THR A 152 13.19 -32.65 7.14
N LYS A 153 13.24 -33.17 8.38
CA LYS A 153 14.35 -33.89 9.04
C LYS A 153 15.10 -35.00 8.28
N THR A 154 14.58 -35.60 7.21
CA THR A 154 15.12 -36.87 6.68
C THR A 154 15.16 -37.02 5.15
N GLY A 155 14.92 -35.97 4.35
CA GLY A 155 14.76 -36.16 2.90
C GLY A 155 15.12 -34.98 1.99
N VAL A 156 15.16 -35.31 0.70
CA VAL A 156 15.29 -34.40 -0.46
C VAL A 156 14.28 -33.26 -0.33
N PRO A 157 14.62 -32.00 -0.68
CA PRO A 157 13.69 -30.88 -0.64
C PRO A 157 12.36 -31.22 -1.32
N GLY A 158 11.26 -31.13 -0.57
CA GLY A 158 9.92 -31.30 -1.11
C GLY A 158 9.52 -30.04 -1.86
N LEU A 159 9.20 -30.16 -3.14
CA LEU A 159 8.62 -29.08 -3.93
C LEU A 159 7.14 -29.37 -4.15
N SER A 160 6.27 -28.59 -3.52
CA SER A 160 4.87 -28.54 -3.90
C SER A 160 4.72 -27.55 -5.06
N TRP A 161 4.33 -28.06 -6.24
CA TRP A 161 4.10 -27.30 -7.47
C TRP A 161 2.96 -26.28 -7.39
N GLY A 162 2.38 -26.13 -6.20
CA GLY A 162 1.72 -24.90 -5.79
C GLY A 162 0.23 -25.06 -5.53
N ARG A 163 -0.20 -24.38 -4.48
CA ARG A 163 -1.57 -24.39 -3.97
C ARG A 163 -2.29 -23.11 -4.38
N GLY A 164 -3.60 -23.17 -4.50
CA GLY A 164 -4.39 -21.93 -4.49
C GLY A 164 -4.35 -21.32 -3.10
N GLN A 165 -4.30 -20.00 -3.00
CA GLN A 165 -4.42 -19.27 -1.76
C GLN A 165 -5.41 -18.12 -1.95
N ALA A 166 -6.26 -17.91 -0.95
CA ALA A 166 -7.08 -16.73 -0.82
C ALA A 166 -6.53 -15.85 0.30
N GLU A 167 -6.55 -14.54 0.11
CA GLU A 167 -6.17 -13.56 1.13
C GLU A 167 -7.24 -12.48 1.28
N ALA A 168 -7.42 -12.00 2.50
CA ALA A 168 -8.32 -10.90 2.81
C ALA A 168 -7.76 -10.06 3.96
N GLY A 169 -8.16 -8.80 4.04
CA GLY A 169 -7.80 -7.96 5.17
C GLY A 169 -8.35 -6.54 5.06
N PHE A 170 -8.40 -5.89 6.22
CA PHE A 170 -8.80 -4.50 6.37
C PHE A 170 -7.60 -3.72 6.89
N HIS A 171 -7.26 -2.63 6.22
CA HIS A 171 -6.20 -1.71 6.62
C HIS A 171 -6.79 -0.32 6.71
N ILE A 172 -6.63 0.32 7.86
CA ILE A 172 -7.01 1.71 8.07
C ILE A 172 -5.79 2.42 8.61
N SER A 173 -5.44 3.54 8.01
CA SER A 173 -4.30 4.33 8.41
C SER A 173 -4.66 5.80 8.47
N VAL A 174 -4.60 6.37 9.67
CA VAL A 174 -4.95 7.77 9.88
C VAL A 174 -3.70 8.59 10.18
N LEU A 175 -3.41 9.57 9.33
CA LEU A 175 -2.40 10.58 9.58
C LEU A 175 -3.03 11.72 10.39
N SER A 176 -2.40 12.11 11.50
CA SER A 176 -2.84 13.23 12.32
C SER A 176 -2.90 14.52 11.48
N PRO A 177 -3.81 15.48 11.77
CA PRO A 177 -3.95 16.73 10.98
C PRO A 177 -2.68 17.58 10.89
N ARG A 178 -1.74 17.38 11.83
CA ARG A 178 -0.45 18.11 11.87
C ARG A 178 0.70 17.34 11.21
N GLY A 179 0.43 16.16 10.64
CA GLY A 179 1.44 15.26 10.05
C GLY A 179 2.46 14.73 11.06
N ARG A 180 2.11 14.64 12.34
CA ARG A 180 3.05 14.30 13.42
C ARG A 180 2.93 12.86 13.92
N ALA A 181 1.77 12.27 13.75
CA ALA A 181 1.54 10.90 14.16
C ALA A 181 0.73 10.17 13.10
N ARG A 182 1.01 8.88 12.95
CA ARG A 182 0.29 7.96 12.10
C ARG A 182 -0.21 6.80 12.94
N HIS A 183 -1.48 6.46 12.76
CA HIS A 183 -2.13 5.33 13.41
C HIS A 183 -2.46 4.31 12.34
N ASP A 184 -1.74 3.20 12.30
CA ASP A 184 -1.99 2.09 11.38
C ASP A 184 -2.78 1.01 12.13
N ILE A 185 -3.95 0.65 11.62
CA ILE A 185 -4.86 -0.37 12.16
C ILE A 185 -5.02 -1.45 11.10
N LYS A 186 -4.87 -2.71 11.50
CA LYS A 186 -5.21 -3.87 10.68
C LYS A 186 -6.22 -4.72 11.39
N LEU A 187 -7.22 -5.19 10.66
CA LEU A 187 -8.30 -6.02 11.18
C LEU A 187 -8.50 -7.22 10.25
N LEU A 188 -8.74 -8.40 10.83
CA LEU A 188 -9.15 -9.61 10.12
C LEU A 188 -8.27 -9.90 8.88
N GLU A 189 -6.96 -9.72 9.02
CA GLU A 189 -6.01 -10.00 7.94
C GLU A 189 -5.69 -11.49 7.96
N GLY A 190 -5.87 -12.18 6.85
CA GLY A 190 -5.61 -13.62 6.82
C GLY A 190 -5.39 -14.17 5.42
N THR A 191 -4.79 -15.35 5.41
CA THR A 191 -4.57 -16.15 4.22
C THR A 191 -5.01 -17.59 4.48
N MET A 192 -5.66 -18.18 3.48
CA MET A 192 -6.09 -19.58 3.48
C MET A 192 -5.50 -20.26 2.24
N ALA A 193 -4.66 -21.27 2.42
CA ALA A 193 -4.15 -22.07 1.31
C ALA A 193 -4.92 -23.39 1.17
N PHE A 194 -5.36 -23.70 -0.04
CA PHE A 194 -6.19 -24.86 -0.37
C PHE A 194 -5.32 -26.11 -0.65
N GLY A 195 -5.91 -27.30 -0.48
CA GLY A 195 -5.21 -28.60 -0.53
C GLY A 195 -5.20 -29.24 0.85
N ASP A 196 -4.28 -28.81 1.71
CA ASP A 196 -4.15 -29.31 3.10
C ASP A 196 -4.79 -28.39 4.16
N LEU A 197 -5.50 -27.35 3.70
CA LEU A 197 -6.06 -26.26 4.50
C LEU A 197 -5.04 -25.68 5.49
N GLU A 198 -4.25 -24.72 5.03
CA GLU A 198 -3.37 -23.92 5.90
C GLU A 198 -4.05 -22.58 6.18
N LEU A 199 -4.07 -22.15 7.44
CA LEU A 199 -4.70 -20.91 7.86
C LEU A 199 -3.71 -20.04 8.61
N ARG A 200 -3.54 -18.80 8.14
CA ARG A 200 -2.81 -17.75 8.85
C ARG A 200 -3.76 -16.58 9.03
N GLY A 201 -3.90 -16.04 10.23
CA GLY A 201 -4.87 -14.98 10.49
C GLY A 201 -4.47 -14.09 11.67
N LEU A 202 -4.69 -12.79 11.51
CA LEU A 202 -4.53 -11.74 12.50
C LEU A 202 -5.90 -11.12 12.74
N LEU A 203 -6.35 -11.11 14.01
CA LEU A 203 -7.61 -10.47 14.37
C LEU A 203 -7.48 -8.95 14.37
N PHE A 204 -6.46 -8.43 15.05
CA PHE A 204 -6.27 -6.99 15.22
C PHE A 204 -4.80 -6.63 15.41
N SER A 205 -4.36 -5.55 14.78
CA SER A 205 -3.11 -4.87 15.13
C SER A 205 -3.30 -3.36 15.13
N TYR A 206 -2.56 -2.69 16.01
CA TYR A 206 -2.47 -1.25 16.05
C TYR A 206 -1.00 -0.85 16.18
N ASP A 207 -0.52 -0.04 15.24
CA ASP A 207 0.81 0.57 15.29
C ASP A 207 0.66 2.09 15.33
N TYR A 208 1.28 2.70 16.34
CA TYR A 208 1.42 4.14 16.48
C TYR A 208 2.84 4.55 16.06
N GLN A 209 2.94 5.53 15.16
CA GLN A 209 4.21 6.16 14.77
C GLN A 209 4.16 7.65 15.09
N HIS A 210 5.28 8.21 15.54
CA HIS A 210 5.39 9.62 15.85
C HIS A 210 6.66 10.26 15.27
N LEU A 211 6.51 11.44 14.67
CA LEU A 211 7.59 12.30 14.21
C LEU A 211 7.72 13.51 15.15
N HIS A 212 8.86 13.60 15.85
CA HIS A 212 9.19 14.75 16.67
C HIS A 212 9.63 15.94 15.81
N ARG A 213 9.05 17.12 16.05
CA ARG A 213 9.47 18.38 15.41
C ARG A 213 10.62 19.07 16.14
N ARG A 214 10.88 18.70 17.39
CA ARG A 214 11.95 19.25 18.21
C ARG A 214 12.94 18.12 18.52
N PRO A 215 14.25 18.41 18.49
CA PRO A 215 15.27 17.42 18.83
C PRO A 215 14.94 16.80 20.18
N ALA A 216 14.86 15.48 20.24
CA ALA A 216 14.74 14.78 21.52
C ALA A 216 16.03 14.91 22.32
N PHE A 217 17.17 14.92 21.60
CA PHE A 217 18.49 15.17 22.14
C PHE A 217 19.43 15.75 21.06
N TRP A 218 20.55 16.31 21.52
CA TRP A 218 21.60 16.85 20.67
C TRP A 218 22.86 16.00 20.84
N LEU A 219 23.43 15.54 19.73
CA LEU A 219 24.74 14.90 19.72
C LEU A 219 25.80 15.94 19.35
N THR A 220 26.79 16.13 20.22
CA THR A 220 27.93 16.99 19.91
C THR A 220 29.14 16.10 19.61
N THR A 221 29.74 16.26 18.43
CA THR A 221 31.02 15.60 18.12
C THR A 221 32.18 16.55 18.39
N PHE A 222 33.28 15.99 18.87
CA PHE A 222 34.57 16.68 19.06
C PHE A 222 35.65 16.16 18.10
N ILE A 223 35.29 15.28 17.17
CA ILE A 223 36.19 14.82 16.11
C ILE A 223 36.16 15.89 15.01
N GLY A 224 37.21 16.73 14.99
CA GLY A 224 37.26 17.94 14.16
C GLY A 224 36.66 19.17 14.88
N PRO A 225 36.29 20.23 14.13
CA PRO A 225 35.59 21.38 14.72
C PRO A 225 34.30 20.94 15.40
N PRO A 226 33.98 21.41 16.62
CA PRO A 226 32.76 21.03 17.33
C PRO A 226 31.51 21.24 16.47
N ARG A 227 30.71 20.18 16.28
CA ARG A 227 29.44 20.22 15.55
C ARG A 227 28.33 19.63 16.40
N VAL A 228 27.16 20.27 16.37
CA VAL A 228 25.96 19.82 17.06
C VAL A 228 24.98 19.26 16.04
N TYR A 229 24.54 18.03 16.26
CA TYR A 229 23.55 17.33 15.45
C TYR A 229 22.26 17.19 16.26
N ALA A 230 21.18 17.72 15.71
CA ALA A 230 19.84 17.50 16.25
C ALA A 230 19.37 16.08 15.91
N VAL A 231 18.94 15.32 16.92
CA VAL A 231 18.38 13.98 16.71
C VAL A 231 16.88 13.99 17.02
N ASN A 232 16.09 13.66 16.00
CA ASN A 232 14.63 13.51 16.08
C ASN A 232 14.28 12.04 15.84
N PRO A 233 14.37 11.16 16.85
CA PRO A 233 14.08 9.75 16.63
C PRO A 233 12.58 9.58 16.33
N GLY A 234 12.26 8.97 15.20
CA GLY A 234 10.90 8.52 14.93
C GLY A 234 10.62 7.33 15.82
N VAL A 235 9.84 7.51 16.88
CA VAL A 235 9.51 6.43 17.82
C VAL A 235 8.03 6.12 17.78
N GLY A 236 7.71 4.88 18.09
CA GLY A 236 6.36 4.38 18.08
C GLY A 236 6.21 3.21 19.04
N TRP A 237 4.99 2.72 19.10
CA TRP A 237 4.65 1.52 19.83
C TRP A 237 3.44 0.89 19.16
N GLY A 238 3.26 -0.40 19.37
CA GLY A 238 2.13 -1.10 18.80
C GLY A 238 1.83 -2.36 19.57
N PHE A 239 0.72 -2.97 19.17
CA PHE A 239 0.33 -4.27 19.69
C PHE A 239 -0.46 -5.06 18.66
N ARG A 240 -0.39 -6.37 18.78
CA ARG A 240 -1.18 -7.33 18.01
C ARG A 240 -2.02 -8.14 18.98
N LEU A 241 -3.26 -8.44 18.59
CA LEU A 241 -4.16 -9.32 19.30
C LEU A 241 -4.54 -10.46 18.38
N LEU A 242 -4.41 -11.67 18.91
CA LEU A 242 -4.76 -12.93 18.28
C LEU A 242 -4.17 -13.10 16.86
N ASN A 243 -3.04 -13.78 16.78
CA ASN A 243 -2.48 -14.28 15.53
C ASN A 243 -2.45 -15.81 15.55
N VAL A 244 -3.08 -16.41 14.54
CA VAL A 244 -3.26 -17.85 14.39
C VAL A 244 -2.41 -18.31 13.21
N ASN A 245 -1.64 -19.37 13.43
CA ASN A 245 -0.89 -20.07 12.40
C ASN A 245 -1.16 -21.56 12.54
N ASP A 246 -2.10 -22.07 11.74
CA ASP A 246 -2.52 -23.47 11.71
C ASP A 246 -1.88 -24.18 10.50
N ARG A 247 -1.23 -25.32 10.76
CA ARG A 247 -0.57 -26.17 9.77
C ARG A 247 0.47 -25.46 8.90
N PRO A 248 1.48 -24.79 9.48
CA PRO A 248 2.60 -24.29 8.69
C PRO A 248 3.26 -25.47 7.92
N PRO A 249 3.68 -25.29 6.65
CA PRO A 249 4.16 -26.36 5.79
C PRO A 249 5.18 -27.31 6.43
N ALA A 250 6.24 -26.76 7.05
CA ALA A 250 7.27 -27.57 7.70
C ALA A 250 6.82 -28.27 9.00
N PHE A 251 5.70 -27.86 9.60
CA PHE A 251 5.15 -28.40 10.85
C PHE A 251 3.63 -28.55 10.76
N ARG A 252 3.18 -29.41 9.83
CA ARG A 252 1.76 -29.57 9.45
C ARG A 252 0.82 -29.97 10.59
N ASP A 253 1.34 -30.63 11.60
CA ASP A 253 0.54 -31.03 12.76
C ASP A 253 0.49 -29.94 13.83
N SER A 254 1.15 -28.82 13.64
CA SER A 254 1.20 -27.78 14.68
C SER A 254 0.15 -26.69 14.51
N LEU A 255 -0.27 -26.15 15.64
CA LEU A 255 -1.09 -24.95 15.76
C LEU A 255 -0.38 -23.97 16.70
N ASP A 256 -0.26 -22.73 16.26
CA ASP A 256 0.26 -21.65 17.08
C ASP A 256 -0.76 -20.52 17.17
N MET A 257 -1.08 -20.14 18.40
CA MET A 257 -1.96 -19.03 18.70
C MET A 257 -1.21 -18.03 19.58
N GLU A 258 -0.76 -16.94 18.99
CA GLU A 258 -0.27 -15.76 19.71
C GLU A 258 -1.51 -14.98 20.17
N PHE A 259 -1.70 -14.79 21.47
CA PHE A 259 -2.87 -14.08 22.00
C PHE A 259 -2.65 -12.58 22.04
N ALA A 260 -1.46 -12.14 22.41
CA ALA A 260 -1.04 -10.76 22.21
C ALA A 260 0.46 -10.62 22.04
N GLU A 261 0.84 -9.52 21.42
CA GLU A 261 2.20 -9.04 21.33
C GLU A 261 2.20 -7.52 21.51
N THR A 262 3.22 -7.00 22.18
CA THR A 262 3.44 -5.55 22.33
C THR A 262 4.87 -5.22 21.97
N HIS A 263 5.07 -4.14 21.24
CA HIS A 263 6.40 -3.70 20.82
C HIS A 263 6.58 -2.19 20.92
N LEU A 264 7.84 -1.80 21.06
CA LEU A 264 8.33 -0.46 20.79
C LEU A 264 8.94 -0.45 19.39
N SER A 265 8.79 0.66 18.68
CA SER A 265 9.35 0.84 17.35
C SER A 265 10.24 2.07 17.26
N TRP A 266 11.31 1.95 16.49
CA TRP A 266 12.20 3.04 16.12
C TRP A 266 12.35 3.06 14.60
N ASN A 267 12.07 4.20 13.98
CA ASN A 267 12.20 4.45 12.56
C ASN A 267 13.49 5.25 12.32
N PRO A 268 14.64 4.61 12.05
CA PRO A 268 15.86 5.32 11.66
C PRO A 268 15.68 6.17 10.40
N TRP A 269 14.74 5.78 9.53
CA TRP A 269 14.37 6.55 8.35
C TRP A 269 12.87 6.45 8.11
N GLN A 270 12.22 7.56 7.80
CA GLN A 270 10.83 7.62 7.39
C GLN A 270 10.57 8.85 6.52
N SER A 271 9.62 8.75 5.59
CA SER A 271 9.07 9.89 4.85
C SER A 271 8.22 10.79 5.77
N ASN A 272 7.97 12.02 5.35
CA ASN A 272 7.17 12.98 6.13
C ASN A 272 5.72 12.51 6.35
N ASP A 273 5.13 11.81 5.39
CA ASP A 273 3.82 11.19 5.51
C ASP A 273 3.84 9.88 6.32
N MET A 274 5.02 9.44 6.80
CA MET A 274 5.30 8.18 7.50
C MET A 274 4.88 6.93 6.73
N PHE A 275 4.56 7.06 5.43
CA PHE A 275 4.19 5.94 4.59
C PHE A 275 5.40 5.06 4.33
N SER A 276 6.48 5.67 3.83
CA SER A 276 7.72 4.98 3.55
C SER A 276 8.62 5.04 4.76
N HIS A 277 9.13 3.89 5.19
CA HIS A 277 9.95 3.82 6.39
C HIS A 277 10.85 2.59 6.37
N LEU A 278 11.92 2.68 7.16
CA LEU A 278 12.62 1.56 7.75
C LEU A 278 12.34 1.62 9.24
N ARG A 279 11.78 0.55 9.79
CA ARG A 279 11.35 0.41 11.18
C ARG A 279 12.05 -0.77 11.82
N LEU A 280 12.56 -0.54 13.02
CA LEU A 280 13.07 -1.55 13.93
C LEU A 280 12.06 -1.70 15.07
N GLU A 281 11.67 -2.92 15.38
CA GLU A 281 10.72 -3.24 16.45
C GLU A 281 11.39 -4.18 17.46
N ALA A 282 11.09 -3.97 18.74
CA ALA A 282 11.47 -4.86 19.83
C ALA A 282 10.30 -4.97 20.81
N GLY A 283 9.96 -6.20 21.19
CA GLY A 283 8.74 -6.47 21.94
C GLY A 283 8.74 -7.80 22.66
N ALA A 284 7.55 -8.17 23.13
CA ALA A 284 7.28 -9.43 23.77
C ALA A 284 5.91 -9.96 23.36
N ASP A 285 5.80 -11.29 23.28
CA ASP A 285 4.57 -11.99 22.93
C ASP A 285 4.16 -12.98 24.02
N PHE A 286 2.88 -13.34 24.01
CA PHE A 286 2.37 -14.46 24.77
C PHE A 286 1.34 -15.23 23.96
N GLY A 287 1.35 -16.55 24.10
CA GLY A 287 0.48 -17.41 23.31
C GLY A 287 0.43 -18.83 23.83
N LYS A 288 -0.22 -19.67 23.02
CA LYS A 288 -0.33 -21.09 23.25
C LYS A 288 0.01 -21.86 21.97
N TYR A 289 0.77 -22.92 22.14
CA TYR A 289 1.30 -23.72 21.06
C TYR A 289 0.93 -25.19 21.23
N TRP A 290 0.47 -25.81 20.16
CA TRP A 290 0.23 -27.24 20.05
C TRP A 290 1.21 -27.81 19.03
N GLU A 291 1.98 -28.79 19.47
CA GLU A 291 2.88 -29.54 18.59
C GLU A 291 2.09 -30.51 17.70
N ASP A 292 1.09 -31.16 18.29
CA ASP A 292 0.13 -32.03 17.63
C ASP A 292 -1.29 -31.50 17.86
N ARG A 293 -1.85 -30.94 16.80
CA ARG A 293 -3.21 -30.40 16.74
C ARG A 293 -4.27 -31.48 16.84
N GLY A 294 -3.96 -32.74 16.56
CA GLY A 294 -4.91 -33.86 16.69
C GLY A 294 -5.45 -33.97 18.11
N LEU A 295 -4.62 -33.61 19.09
CA LEU A 295 -4.96 -33.60 20.51
C LEU A 295 -5.96 -32.49 20.90
N LEU A 296 -6.21 -31.50 20.03
CA LEU A 296 -7.23 -30.46 20.28
C LEU A 296 -8.64 -31.05 20.38
N ALA A 297 -8.91 -32.15 19.69
CA ALA A 297 -10.21 -32.81 19.72
C ALA A 297 -10.53 -33.43 21.10
N ASP A 298 -9.47 -33.86 21.80
CA ASP A 298 -9.60 -34.61 23.05
C ASP A 298 -9.40 -33.70 24.28
N ASP A 299 -8.48 -32.73 24.21
CA ASP A 299 -8.21 -31.80 25.30
C ASP A 299 -7.66 -30.45 24.81
N LEU A 300 -8.41 -29.37 25.04
CA LEU A 300 -7.96 -28.00 24.81
C LEU A 300 -6.78 -27.60 25.73
N GLY A 301 -6.60 -28.29 26.86
CA GLY A 301 -5.50 -28.14 27.81
C GLY A 301 -4.14 -28.64 27.32
N SER A 302 -4.10 -29.48 26.28
CA SER A 302 -2.89 -30.15 25.77
C SER A 302 -1.79 -29.21 25.23
N GLY A 303 -2.12 -27.96 24.93
CA GLY A 303 -1.16 -26.97 24.41
C GLY A 303 -0.27 -26.38 25.50
N SER A 304 0.93 -25.95 25.11
CA SER A 304 1.89 -25.28 26.00
C SER A 304 1.80 -23.76 25.88
N TYR A 305 1.69 -23.08 27.02
CA TYR A 305 1.74 -21.62 27.05
C TYR A 305 3.18 -21.14 26.94
N TYR A 306 3.38 -20.02 26.24
CA TYR A 306 4.68 -19.40 26.08
C TYR A 306 4.65 -17.89 26.32
N VAL A 307 5.82 -17.36 26.67
CA VAL A 307 6.14 -15.94 26.64
C VAL A 307 7.46 -15.79 25.88
N GLY A 308 7.52 -14.88 24.93
CA GLY A 308 8.68 -14.71 24.07
C GLY A 308 9.13 -13.27 23.93
N VAL A 309 10.39 -13.10 23.55
CA VAL A 309 10.89 -11.83 23.03
C VAL A 309 10.73 -11.80 21.52
N THR A 310 10.36 -10.65 21.00
CA THR A 310 10.17 -10.41 19.57
C THR A 310 11.07 -9.26 19.13
N SER A 311 11.57 -9.36 17.90
CA SER A 311 12.24 -8.25 17.23
C SER A 311 11.96 -8.31 15.76
N ALA A 312 11.74 -7.17 15.11
CA ALA A 312 11.50 -7.12 13.68
C ALA A 312 12.18 -5.94 12.99
N VAL A 313 12.51 -6.14 11.72
CA VAL A 313 12.91 -5.08 10.79
C VAL A 313 11.86 -5.03 9.71
N LYS A 314 11.10 -3.93 9.66
CA LYS A 314 10.05 -3.72 8.66
C LYS A 314 10.41 -2.56 7.77
N SER A 315 10.17 -2.69 6.48
CA SER A 315 10.27 -1.57 5.57
C SER A 315 9.11 -1.53 4.59
N ARG A 316 8.76 -0.31 4.19
CA ARG A 316 7.73 -0.04 3.20
C ARG A 316 8.23 1.09 2.31
N PHE A 317 8.17 0.91 1.01
CA PHE A 317 8.56 1.93 0.04
C PHE A 317 7.50 2.05 -1.04
N SER A 318 7.14 3.29 -1.36
CA SER A 318 6.31 3.62 -2.51
C SER A 318 7.22 4.06 -3.64
N LEU A 319 7.13 3.42 -4.81
CA LEU A 319 7.94 3.73 -5.97
C LEU A 319 7.13 4.53 -7.00
N GLY A 320 7.77 5.55 -7.60
CA GLY A 320 7.23 6.34 -8.70
C GLY A 320 6.28 7.48 -8.29
N GLU A 321 6.08 8.41 -9.24
CA GLU A 321 5.13 9.51 -9.14
C GLU A 321 3.70 8.98 -9.21
N GLY A 322 3.11 8.65 -8.05
CA GLY A 322 1.71 8.23 -7.96
C GLY A 322 1.44 7.05 -7.03
N GLY A 323 2.48 6.33 -6.60
CA GLY A 323 2.32 5.23 -5.64
C GLY A 323 1.47 4.12 -6.23
N LEU A 324 1.82 3.74 -7.45
CA LEU A 324 1.24 2.55 -8.07
C LEU A 324 2.04 1.30 -7.70
N HIS A 325 3.27 1.48 -7.23
CA HIS A 325 4.21 0.40 -6.95
C HIS A 325 4.68 0.46 -5.50
N TYR A 326 4.67 -0.68 -4.84
CA TYR A 326 5.00 -0.80 -3.43
C TYR A 326 5.93 -1.96 -3.18
N ILE A 327 6.95 -1.74 -2.36
CA ILE A 327 7.83 -2.79 -1.85
C ILE A 327 7.67 -2.86 -0.33
N PHE A 328 7.58 -4.08 0.17
CA PHE A 328 7.52 -4.40 1.59
C PHE A 328 8.62 -5.39 1.93
N LEU A 329 9.30 -5.15 3.05
CA LEU A 329 10.21 -6.10 3.68
C LEU A 329 9.77 -6.27 5.13
N ASP A 330 9.78 -7.49 5.63
CA ASP A 330 9.52 -7.81 7.02
C ASP A 330 10.43 -8.96 7.43
N VAL A 331 11.34 -8.71 8.37
CA VAL A 331 12.20 -9.73 8.96
C VAL A 331 11.93 -9.77 10.45
N ALA A 332 11.31 -10.84 10.93
CA ALA A 332 10.98 -11.04 12.33
C ALA A 332 11.80 -12.19 12.94
N TYR A 333 12.30 -11.96 14.14
CA TYR A 333 12.88 -12.97 15.02
C TYR A 333 12.04 -13.08 16.29
N LEU A 334 11.68 -14.31 16.64
CA LEU A 334 10.91 -14.61 17.84
C LEU A 334 11.61 -15.73 18.62
N ARG A 335 11.66 -15.56 19.94
CA ARG A 335 12.21 -16.58 20.85
C ARG A 335 11.25 -16.86 22.00
N PRO A 336 10.14 -17.58 21.74
CA PRO A 336 9.22 -18.00 22.79
C PRO A 336 9.87 -19.00 23.73
N ARG A 337 9.61 -18.82 25.02
CA ARG A 337 9.94 -19.74 26.10
C ARG A 337 8.64 -20.28 26.69
N PHE A 338 8.53 -21.60 26.74
CA PHE A 338 7.36 -22.26 27.28
C PHE A 338 7.37 -22.19 28.81
N VAL A 339 6.29 -21.67 29.37
CA VAL A 339 6.14 -21.41 30.81
C VAL A 339 5.18 -22.38 31.50
N SER A 340 4.41 -23.15 30.72
CA SER A 340 3.48 -24.16 31.23
C SER A 340 3.14 -25.17 30.14
N GLY A 341 2.82 -26.40 30.53
CA GLY A 341 2.38 -27.47 29.64
C GLY A 341 3.50 -28.44 29.27
N PRO A 342 3.26 -29.36 28.31
CA PRO A 342 4.20 -30.45 27.98
C PRO A 342 5.61 -29.98 27.55
N LEU A 343 5.75 -28.75 27.09
CA LEU A 343 7.00 -28.18 26.59
C LEU A 343 7.69 -27.23 27.59
N GLU A 344 7.22 -27.17 28.84
CA GLU A 344 7.71 -26.24 29.86
C GLU A 344 9.25 -26.23 29.99
N GLY A 345 9.80 -25.02 30.13
CA GLY A 345 11.24 -24.79 30.26
C GLY A 345 12.00 -24.77 28.94
N ARG A 346 11.39 -25.20 27.83
CA ARG A 346 12.01 -25.16 26.49
C ARG A 346 11.87 -23.79 25.85
N SER A 347 12.76 -23.50 24.92
CA SER A 347 12.68 -22.33 24.03
C SER A 347 12.87 -22.77 22.59
N ILE A 348 12.26 -22.06 21.66
CA ILE A 348 12.50 -22.25 20.23
C ILE A 348 12.89 -20.94 19.58
N ASN A 349 13.83 -21.00 18.65
CA ASN A 349 14.12 -19.88 17.77
C ASN A 349 13.24 -19.94 16.53
N ARG A 350 12.71 -18.78 16.13
CA ARG A 350 11.94 -18.60 14.91
C ARG A 350 12.44 -17.37 14.18
N VAL A 351 12.71 -17.51 12.90
CA VAL A 351 13.03 -16.41 11.99
C VAL A 351 12.05 -16.47 10.83
N LYS A 352 11.48 -15.33 10.45
CA LYS A 352 10.64 -15.20 9.26
C LYS A 352 11.09 -13.96 8.50
N ALA A 353 11.35 -14.11 7.21
CA ALA A 353 11.68 -13.02 6.32
C ALA A 353 10.70 -13.04 5.15
N THR A 354 10.00 -11.94 4.93
CA THR A 354 9.05 -11.73 3.84
C THR A 354 9.48 -10.52 3.04
N MET A 355 9.56 -10.68 1.72
CA MET A 355 9.69 -9.61 0.75
C MET A 355 8.45 -9.63 -0.14
N ALA A 356 7.80 -8.50 -0.36
CA ALA A 356 6.65 -8.41 -1.23
C ALA A 356 6.72 -7.18 -2.14
N TYR A 357 6.21 -7.33 -3.35
CA TYR A 357 5.99 -6.27 -4.31
C TYR A 357 4.50 -6.26 -4.68
N GLU A 358 3.91 -5.07 -4.70
CA GLU A 358 2.52 -4.86 -5.11
C GLU A 358 2.44 -3.72 -6.11
N GLY A 359 1.91 -4.01 -7.31
CA GLY A 359 1.81 -3.06 -8.41
C GLY A 359 0.37 -2.93 -8.90
N ILE A 360 -0.19 -1.73 -8.85
CA ILE A 360 -1.51 -1.40 -9.39
C ILE A 360 -1.38 -1.26 -10.90
N PHE A 361 -2.15 -2.06 -11.65
CA PHE A 361 -2.11 -2.04 -13.12
C PHE A 361 -3.46 -1.69 -13.76
N LEU A 362 -4.55 -1.74 -13.00
CA LEU A 362 -5.89 -1.41 -13.47
C LEU A 362 -6.73 -0.88 -12.31
N ALA A 363 -7.74 -0.06 -12.60
CA ALA A 363 -8.80 0.26 -11.65
C ALA A 363 -10.17 0.11 -12.30
N ILE A 364 -11.13 -0.47 -11.57
CA ILE A 364 -12.53 -0.60 -11.99
C ILE A 364 -13.36 0.27 -11.05
N ASN A 365 -14.00 1.32 -11.56
CA ASN A 365 -14.76 2.28 -10.74
C ASN A 365 -13.93 2.83 -9.56
N ASP A 366 -12.69 3.27 -9.85
CA ASP A 366 -11.72 3.76 -8.87
C ASP A 366 -11.34 2.77 -7.76
N GLN A 367 -11.59 1.46 -7.99
CA GLN A 367 -11.14 0.38 -7.12
C GLN A 367 -9.92 -0.30 -7.78
N PRO A 368 -8.71 -0.22 -7.18
CA PRO A 368 -7.52 -0.70 -7.83
C PRO A 368 -7.42 -2.23 -7.78
N LEU A 369 -7.09 -2.79 -8.93
CA LEU A 369 -6.64 -4.16 -9.11
C LEU A 369 -5.11 -4.15 -9.20
N SER A 370 -4.49 -4.92 -8.32
CA SER A 370 -3.04 -4.98 -8.17
C SER A 370 -2.53 -6.40 -8.39
N PHE A 371 -1.34 -6.47 -8.99
CA PHE A 371 -0.53 -7.67 -9.02
C PHE A 371 0.31 -7.70 -7.75
N ARG A 372 0.37 -8.87 -7.10
CA ARG A 372 1.17 -9.07 -5.89
C ARG A 372 2.10 -10.26 -6.07
N PHE A 373 3.37 -10.00 -5.83
CA PHE A 373 4.41 -11.01 -5.70
C PHE A 373 4.94 -10.99 -4.26
N SER A 374 5.10 -12.14 -3.62
CA SER A 374 5.80 -12.20 -2.34
C SER A 374 6.65 -13.45 -2.23
N MET A 375 7.74 -13.36 -1.47
CA MET A 375 8.59 -14.47 -1.10
C MET A 375 8.73 -14.46 0.41
N THR A 376 8.52 -15.60 1.05
CA THR A 376 8.68 -15.76 2.49
C THR A 376 9.60 -16.93 2.77
N GLY A 377 10.74 -16.65 3.42
CA GLY A 377 11.57 -17.66 4.06
C GLY A 377 11.23 -17.74 5.54
N SER A 378 11.08 -18.93 6.08
CA SER A 378 10.99 -19.11 7.53
C SER A 378 11.88 -20.25 8.00
N SER A 379 12.41 -20.08 9.20
CA SER A 379 13.26 -21.05 9.86
C SER A 379 12.80 -21.18 11.30
N ARG A 380 12.70 -22.42 11.76
CA ARG A 380 12.17 -22.71 13.10
C ARG A 380 12.82 -23.95 13.67
N GLU A 381 13.14 -23.90 14.95
CA GLU A 381 13.58 -25.07 15.71
C GLU A 381 12.41 -25.96 16.13
N ASP A 382 12.59 -27.25 15.96
CA ASP A 382 11.75 -28.31 16.50
C ASP A 382 11.93 -28.42 18.02
N VAL A 383 10.82 -28.42 18.75
CA VAL A 383 10.84 -28.36 20.21
C VAL A 383 11.38 -29.65 20.85
N ARG A 384 11.23 -30.81 20.19
CA ARG A 384 11.65 -32.12 20.72
C ARG A 384 13.07 -32.47 20.40
N THR A 385 13.51 -32.21 19.16
CA THR A 385 14.83 -32.66 18.70
C THR A 385 15.84 -31.53 18.57
N GLY A 386 15.42 -30.26 18.70
CA GLY A 386 16.26 -29.09 18.46
C GLY A 386 16.70 -28.94 16.99
N ALA A 387 16.10 -29.70 16.07
CA ALA A 387 16.46 -29.66 14.66
C ALA A 387 15.84 -28.44 13.99
N GLN A 388 16.56 -27.82 13.05
CA GLN A 388 16.08 -26.64 12.34
C GLN A 388 15.28 -27.05 11.09
N GLY A 389 14.00 -26.68 11.05
CA GLY A 389 13.16 -26.73 9.85
C GLY A 389 13.26 -25.43 9.08
N VAL A 390 13.31 -25.52 7.75
CA VAL A 390 13.36 -24.36 6.84
C VAL A 390 12.27 -24.50 5.79
N GLU A 391 11.54 -23.40 5.57
CA GLU A 391 10.46 -23.28 4.60
C GLU A 391 10.72 -22.05 3.71
N GLY A 392 10.54 -22.24 2.40
CA GLY A 392 10.48 -21.15 1.43
C GLY A 392 9.14 -21.20 0.71
N THR A 393 8.40 -20.10 0.74
CA THR A 393 7.16 -19.94 -0.03
C THR A 393 7.29 -18.75 -0.96
N ALA A 394 6.68 -18.84 -2.13
CA ALA A 394 6.46 -17.69 -2.99
C ALA A 394 4.97 -17.60 -3.33
N THR A 395 4.45 -16.38 -3.46
CA THR A 395 3.06 -16.13 -3.85
C THR A 395 3.04 -15.24 -5.06
N VAL A 396 2.24 -15.61 -6.05
CA VAL A 396 1.98 -14.77 -7.23
C VAL A 396 0.48 -14.67 -7.40
N GLY A 397 -0.07 -13.47 -7.39
CA GLY A 397 -1.52 -13.32 -7.37
C GLY A 397 -2.03 -11.94 -7.74
N LEU A 398 -3.35 -11.83 -7.69
CA LEU A 398 -4.09 -10.60 -7.91
C LEU A 398 -4.80 -10.22 -6.62
N ARG A 399 -4.85 -8.92 -6.36
CA ARG A 399 -5.54 -8.35 -5.20
C ARG A 399 -6.41 -7.18 -5.65
N PHE A 400 -7.69 -7.30 -5.39
CA PHE A 400 -8.67 -6.23 -5.58
C PHE A 400 -8.79 -5.45 -4.27
N SER A 401 -8.64 -4.12 -4.34
CA SER A 401 -8.81 -3.26 -3.17
C SER A 401 -10.08 -2.42 -3.30
N PHE A 402 -10.85 -2.37 -2.23
CA PHE A 402 -12.04 -1.58 -2.10
C PHE A 402 -11.80 -0.37 -1.20
N TRP A 403 -12.41 0.74 -1.56
CA TRP A 403 -12.42 2.01 -0.83
C TRP A 403 -11.04 2.60 -0.56
N ALA A 404 -10.08 2.36 -1.46
CA ALA A 404 -8.75 2.96 -1.41
C ALA A 404 -8.82 4.45 -1.75
N PRO A 405 -8.65 5.39 -0.80
CA PRO A 405 -8.78 6.81 -1.06
C PRO A 405 -7.59 7.32 -1.89
N PRO A 406 -7.72 8.52 -2.50
CA PRO A 406 -6.61 9.17 -3.17
C PRO A 406 -5.47 9.46 -2.19
N ARG A 407 -4.24 9.08 -2.57
CA ARG A 407 -3.06 9.44 -1.77
C ARG A 407 -2.61 10.86 -2.11
N ILE A 408 -2.56 11.72 -1.09
CA ILE A 408 -2.00 13.07 -1.19
C ILE A 408 -0.50 12.92 -0.86
N PHE A 409 0.35 12.94 -1.88
CA PHE A 409 1.80 12.80 -1.71
C PHE A 409 2.40 14.02 -1.02
N GLU A 410 3.26 13.79 -0.04
CA GLU A 410 4.50 14.57 0.04
C GLU A 410 5.56 13.76 -0.74
N PRO A 411 6.35 14.38 -1.63
CA PRO A 411 7.44 13.70 -2.31
C PRO A 411 8.38 13.06 -1.28
N LEU A 412 9.07 11.98 -1.68
CA LEU A 412 10.23 11.53 -0.92
C LEU A 412 11.16 12.75 -0.78
N PRO A 413 11.69 13.07 0.42
CA PRO A 413 12.73 14.06 0.50
C PRO A 413 13.81 13.68 -0.50
N GLU A 414 14.29 14.64 -1.29
CA GLU A 414 15.47 14.43 -2.13
C GLU A 414 16.51 13.75 -1.24
N LEU A 415 16.94 12.55 -1.60
CA LEU A 415 18.14 11.98 -1.04
C LEU A 415 19.22 12.99 -1.44
N GLU A 416 19.60 13.87 -0.52
CA GLU A 416 20.75 14.76 -0.73
C GLU A 416 21.89 13.85 -1.18
N ASP A 417 22.31 14.03 -2.44
CA ASP A 417 23.49 13.35 -2.95
C ASP A 417 24.65 13.66 -1.98
N PRO A 418 25.37 12.64 -1.49
CA PRO A 418 26.32 12.77 -0.39
C PRO A 418 27.48 13.73 -0.63
#